data_AF-E8LV31-F1
#
_entry.id   AF-E8LV31-F1
#
_cell.length_a   1.000
_cell.length_b   1.000
_cell.length_c   1.000
_cell.angle_alpha   90.00
_cell.angle_beta   90.00
_cell.angle_gamma   90.00
#
_symmetry.space_group_name_H-M   'P 1'
#
loop_
_entity.id
_entity.type
_entity.pdbx_description
1 polymer ?
#
loop_
_entity_poly.entity_id
_entity_poly.type
_entity_poly.pdbx_seq_one_letter_code
_entity_poly.pdbx_strand_id
1 'polypeptide(L)'
;MECIIQVIGWLTVALLITYLVLLLLARVLAFNSSNEGIEMPKLIPVTIQTKNQPSFLHKLVVFVTQTRQWELADNWTYKLNEEVTLVIEKGFVFDGASIPRIFWAILSPTGLLLIPGLIHDYGYRYDQIWKLEDDHQVSVYAQGNGKAYWDDLFKQVGNNVNEVGLVNLIAKLGVAWGGGDIWDGHRKRNKQPQKPVF
;
A
#
# COMPACT_ATOMS: atom_id res chain seq x y z
N MET A 1 14.59 -26.73 32.63
CA MET A 1 13.24 -26.15 32.48
C MET A 1 13.14 -24.78 33.15
N GLU A 2 13.54 -24.65 34.42
CA GLU A 2 13.53 -23.37 35.16
C GLU A 2 14.38 -22.27 34.51
N CYS A 3 15.59 -22.59 34.02
CA CYS A 3 16.45 -21.65 33.30
C CYS A 3 15.76 -21.09 32.03
N ILE A 4 15.05 -21.93 31.26
CA ILE A 4 14.34 -21.49 30.05
C ILE A 4 13.18 -20.55 30.42
N ILE A 5 12.43 -20.87 31.47
CA ILE A 5 11.33 -20.04 31.95
C ILE A 5 11.84 -18.68 32.43
N GLN A 6 12.96 -18.64 33.15
CA GLN A 6 13.58 -17.39 33.60
C GLN A 6 14.06 -16.53 32.42
N VAL A 7 14.70 -17.14 31.42
CA VAL A 7 15.15 -16.43 30.21
C VAL A 7 13.97 -15.82 29.45
N ILE A 8 12.88 -16.57 29.26
CA ILE A 8 11.65 -16.06 28.62
C ILE A 8 11.03 -14.94 29.46
N GLY A 9 11.04 -15.07 30.79
CA GLY A 9 10.53 -14.05 31.70
C GLY A 9 11.29 -12.73 31.55
N TRP A 10 12.63 -12.76 31.59
CA TRP A 10 13.46 -11.58 31.39
C TRP A 10 13.28 -10.95 30.00
N LEU A 11 13.19 -11.77 28.96
CA LEU A 11 12.93 -11.29 27.60
C LEU A 11 11.59 -10.56 27.51
N THR A 12 10.55 -11.13 28.13
CA THR A 12 9.20 -10.54 28.13
C THR A 12 9.18 -9.20 28.88
N VAL A 13 9.82 -9.15 30.06
CA VAL A 13 9.93 -7.91 30.84
C VAL A 13 10.71 -6.84 30.07
N ALA A 14 11.81 -7.21 29.41
CA ALA A 14 12.59 -6.30 28.59
C ALA A 14 11.75 -5.70 27.45
N LEU A 15 11.02 -6.55 26.70
CA LEU A 15 10.13 -6.10 25.62
C LEU A 15 9.03 -5.14 26.13
N LEU A 16 8.44 -5.44 27.28
CA LEU A 16 7.43 -4.58 27.91
C LEU A 16 8.02 -3.23 28.31
N ILE A 17 9.19 -3.21 28.96
CA ILE A 17 9.87 -1.96 29.32
C ILE A 17 10.19 -1.15 28.07
N THR A 18 10.75 -1.77 27.03
CA THR A 18 11.03 -1.10 25.75
C THR A 18 9.75 -0.49 25.16
N TYR A 19 8.64 -1.23 25.13
CA TYR A 19 7.36 -0.72 24.63
C TYR A 19 6.84 0.48 25.45
N LEU A 20 6.93 0.42 26.79
CA LEU A 20 6.54 1.54 27.66
C LEU A 20 7.41 2.78 27.45
N VAL A 21 8.72 2.60 27.27
CA VAL A 21 9.65 3.69 26.94
C VAL A 21 9.28 4.31 25.59
N LEU A 22 8.95 3.50 24.57
CA LEU A 22 8.49 4.00 23.27
C LEU A 22 7.19 4.79 23.38
N LEU A 23 6.21 4.33 24.18
CA LEU A 23 4.98 5.06 24.42
C LEU A 23 5.21 6.40 25.14
N LEU A 24 6.13 6.44 26.10
CA LEU A 24 6.49 7.68 26.79
C LEU A 24 7.22 8.63 25.84
N LEU A 25 8.16 8.13 25.04
CA LEU A 25 8.82 8.90 23.99
C LEU A 25 7.82 9.44 22.98
N ALA A 26 6.85 8.65 22.53
CA ALA A 26 5.81 9.11 21.60
C ALA A 26 4.95 10.25 22.18
N ARG A 27 4.74 10.27 23.51
CA ARG A 27 4.04 11.37 24.19
C ARG A 27 4.90 12.63 24.32
N VAL A 28 6.20 12.48 24.59
CA VAL A 28 7.13 13.60 24.76
C VAL A 28 7.51 14.22 23.41
N LEU A 29 7.76 13.38 22.41
CA LEU A 29 8.10 13.77 21.04
C LEU A 29 6.86 14.06 20.19
N ALA A 30 5.76 14.51 20.82
CA ALA A 30 4.45 14.73 20.19
C ALA A 30 4.62 15.23 18.74
N PHE A 31 4.20 14.39 17.79
CA PHE A 31 4.35 14.64 16.35
C PHE A 31 3.56 15.90 15.98
N ASN A 32 4.24 17.04 15.90
CA ASN A 32 3.72 18.27 15.30
C ASN A 32 4.20 18.35 13.84
N SER A 33 3.90 17.33 13.02
CA SER A 33 4.05 17.43 11.57
C SER A 33 2.66 17.52 10.94
N SER A 34 2.37 18.63 10.29
CA SER A 34 1.27 18.72 9.34
C SER A 34 1.76 18.16 8.01
N ASN A 35 1.09 17.12 7.49
CA ASN A 35 1.29 16.66 6.11
C ASN A 35 0.57 17.63 5.17
N GLU A 36 1.02 18.89 5.11
CA GLU A 36 0.43 19.89 4.23
C GLU A 36 0.61 19.48 2.77
N GLY A 37 -0.49 19.47 2.01
CA GLY A 37 -0.49 19.23 0.57
C GLY A 37 -0.70 17.78 0.10
N ILE A 38 -0.84 16.80 1.01
CA ILE A 38 -1.18 15.42 0.64
C ILE A 38 -2.69 15.18 0.86
N GLU A 39 -3.46 15.18 -0.23
CA GLU A 39 -4.88 14.83 -0.17
C GLU A 39 -5.05 13.31 -0.08
N MET A 40 -5.76 12.83 0.94
CA MET A 40 -6.01 11.40 1.12
C MET A 40 -7.15 10.91 0.21
N PRO A 41 -7.02 9.72 -0.41
CA PRO A 41 -8.09 9.15 -1.21
C PRO A 41 -9.32 8.80 -0.35
N LYS A 42 -10.52 9.07 -0.87
CA LYS A 42 -11.76 8.58 -0.25
C LYS A 42 -12.02 7.15 -0.69
N LEU A 43 -12.06 6.24 0.28
CA LEU A 43 -12.11 4.81 0.04
C LEU A 43 -13.40 4.17 0.55
N ILE A 44 -14.00 3.31 -0.28
CA ILE A 44 -15.13 2.48 0.07
C ILE A 44 -14.61 1.05 0.29
N PRO A 45 -14.83 0.44 1.47
CA PRO A 45 -14.39 -0.92 1.72
C PRO A 45 -15.23 -1.92 0.92
N VAL A 46 -14.57 -2.79 0.16
CA VAL A 46 -15.23 -3.88 -0.56
C VAL A 46 -15.51 -5.04 0.40
N THR A 47 -16.70 -5.63 0.30
CA THR A 47 -17.10 -6.75 1.17
C THR A 47 -16.35 -8.03 0.80
N ILE A 48 -15.60 -8.61 1.76
CA ILE A 48 -15.07 -9.97 1.64
C ILE A 48 -16.21 -10.96 1.83
N GLN A 49 -16.32 -11.92 0.91
CA GLN A 49 -17.36 -12.95 0.93
C GLN A 49 -17.04 -14.03 1.98
N THR A 50 -17.17 -13.69 3.26
CA THR A 50 -16.99 -14.64 4.38
C THR A 50 -18.26 -15.42 4.71
N LYS A 51 -19.43 -14.88 4.32
CA LYS A 51 -20.74 -15.50 4.52
C LYS A 51 -20.96 -16.62 3.48
N ASN A 52 -21.69 -17.66 3.87
CA ASN A 52 -22.06 -18.81 3.01
C ASN A 52 -20.89 -19.67 2.50
N GLN A 53 -19.74 -19.66 3.18
CA GLN A 53 -18.64 -20.58 2.87
C GLN A 53 -19.02 -22.04 3.22
N PRO A 54 -18.62 -23.04 2.41
CA PRO A 54 -19.09 -24.43 2.54
C PRO A 54 -18.80 -25.10 3.88
N SER A 55 -17.68 -24.73 4.53
CA SER A 55 -17.31 -25.28 5.84
C SER A 55 -16.52 -24.28 6.68
N PHE A 56 -16.33 -24.61 7.95
CA PHE A 56 -15.50 -23.82 8.87
C PHE A 56 -14.05 -23.66 8.37
N LEU A 57 -13.46 -24.71 7.79
CA LEU A 57 -12.11 -24.64 7.22
C LEU A 57 -12.02 -23.61 6.08
N HIS A 58 -13.04 -23.53 5.23
CA HIS A 58 -13.09 -22.51 4.18
C HIS A 58 -13.15 -21.10 4.76
N LYS A 59 -13.90 -20.89 5.84
CA LYS A 59 -13.94 -19.61 6.55
C LYS A 59 -12.56 -19.25 7.13
N LEU A 60 -11.85 -20.22 7.70
CA LEU A 60 -10.48 -20.00 8.19
C LEU A 60 -9.51 -19.68 7.04
N VAL A 61 -9.57 -20.40 5.92
CA VAL A 61 -8.75 -20.10 4.75
C VAL A 61 -9.04 -18.69 4.24
N VAL A 62 -10.31 -18.30 4.11
CA VAL A 62 -10.70 -16.94 3.73
C VAL A 62 -10.14 -15.92 4.72
N PHE A 63 -10.26 -16.16 6.02
CA PHE A 63 -9.73 -15.28 7.06
C PHE A 63 -8.21 -15.08 6.94
N VAL A 64 -7.46 -16.17 6.69
CA VAL A 64 -5.99 -16.14 6.61
C VAL A 64 -5.47 -15.63 5.27
N THR A 65 -6.23 -15.77 4.17
CA THR A 65 -5.75 -15.49 2.80
C THR A 65 -6.34 -14.23 2.16
N GLN A 66 -7.60 -13.88 2.44
CA GLN A 66 -8.28 -12.78 1.76
C GLN A 66 -7.93 -11.43 2.37
N THR A 67 -7.49 -10.51 1.52
CA THR A 67 -7.17 -9.12 1.89
C THR A 67 -8.38 -8.24 1.62
N ARG A 68 -8.57 -7.20 2.44
CA ARG A 68 -9.62 -6.21 2.20
C ARG A 68 -9.25 -5.39 0.97
N GLN A 69 -10.15 -5.35 -0.01
CA GLN A 69 -10.02 -4.45 -1.14
C GLN A 69 -10.75 -3.13 -0.84
N TRP A 70 -10.29 -2.08 -1.51
CA TRP A 70 -10.80 -0.73 -1.39
C TRP A 70 -11.12 -0.20 -2.78
N GLU A 71 -12.24 0.49 -2.89
CA GLU A 71 -12.67 1.17 -4.11
C GLU A 71 -12.51 2.68 -3.92
N LEU A 72 -11.93 3.37 -4.90
CA LEU A 72 -11.88 4.83 -4.92
C LEU A 72 -13.29 5.41 -5.12
N ALA A 73 -13.75 6.24 -4.19
CA ALA A 73 -15.07 6.87 -4.25
C ALA A 73 -15.10 8.00 -5.31
N ASP A 74 -14.02 8.78 -5.38
CA ASP A 74 -13.85 9.93 -6.26
C ASP A 74 -12.57 9.76 -7.08
N ASN A 75 -12.45 10.52 -8.18
CA ASN A 75 -11.16 10.64 -8.86
C ASN A 75 -10.16 11.21 -7.88
N TRP A 76 -8.97 10.63 -7.82
CA TRP A 76 -7.94 11.03 -6.88
C TRP A 76 -6.70 11.50 -7.64
N THR A 77 -6.13 12.62 -7.20
CA THR A 77 -4.97 13.25 -7.80
C THR A 77 -3.80 13.27 -6.83
N TYR A 78 -2.59 13.02 -7.33
CA TYR A 78 -1.37 13.04 -6.54
C TYR A 78 -0.26 13.80 -7.26
N LYS A 79 0.26 14.84 -6.60
CA LYS A 79 1.38 15.62 -7.12
C LYS A 79 2.69 14.84 -6.89
N LEU A 80 3.25 14.26 -7.94
CA LEU A 80 4.51 13.50 -7.88
C LEU A 80 5.72 14.44 -7.80
N ASN A 81 5.69 15.53 -8.57
CA ASN A 81 6.67 16.61 -8.56
C ASN A 81 6.01 17.91 -9.08
N GLU A 82 6.77 18.96 -9.35
CA GLU A 82 6.21 20.25 -9.83
C GLU A 82 5.51 20.15 -11.19
N GLU A 83 5.88 19.19 -12.04
CA GLU A 83 5.42 19.07 -13.43
C GLU A 83 4.40 17.93 -13.64
N VAL A 84 4.35 16.96 -12.73
CA VAL A 84 3.59 15.72 -12.90
C VAL A 84 2.61 15.56 -11.75
N THR A 85 1.32 15.67 -12.09
CA THR A 85 0.21 15.30 -11.22
C THR A 85 -0.45 14.03 -11.77
N LEU A 86 -0.36 12.94 -11.02
CA LEU A 86 -0.97 11.66 -11.36
C LEU A 86 -2.47 11.68 -11.05
N VAL A 87 -3.26 10.95 -11.83
CA VAL A 87 -4.70 10.82 -11.66
C VAL A 87 -5.10 9.34 -11.69
N ILE A 88 -5.97 8.96 -10.76
CA ILE A 88 -6.62 7.65 -10.73
C ILE A 88 -8.12 7.87 -10.70
N GLU A 89 -8.84 7.18 -11.58
CA GLU A 89 -10.29 7.29 -11.69
C GLU A 89 -11.03 6.68 -10.50
N LYS A 90 -12.21 7.24 -10.21
CA LYS A 90 -13.19 6.63 -9.31
C LYS A 90 -13.56 5.21 -9.78
N GLY A 91 -13.90 4.35 -8.83
CA GLY A 91 -14.24 2.95 -9.09
C GLY A 91 -13.03 2.03 -9.23
N PHE A 92 -11.79 2.55 -9.18
CA PHE A 92 -10.61 1.70 -9.15
C PHE A 92 -10.54 0.92 -7.83
N VAL A 93 -10.50 -0.41 -7.95
CA VAL A 93 -10.40 -1.34 -6.81
C VAL A 93 -8.97 -1.81 -6.63
N PHE A 94 -8.42 -1.70 -5.42
CA PHE A 94 -7.03 -2.06 -5.09
C PHE A 94 -6.93 -2.73 -3.70
N ASP A 95 -5.80 -3.36 -3.40
CA ASP A 95 -5.57 -4.04 -2.12
C ASP A 95 -4.38 -3.51 -1.31
N GLY A 96 -3.68 -2.51 -1.85
CA GLY A 96 -2.79 -1.60 -1.13
C GLY A 96 -1.32 -1.97 -1.25
N ALA A 97 -0.95 -3.23 -1.39
CA ALA A 97 0.37 -3.65 -1.86
C ALA A 97 0.45 -5.17 -1.87
N SER A 98 1.06 -5.73 -2.92
CA SER A 98 1.39 -7.14 -3.03
C SER A 98 2.61 -7.54 -2.16
N ILE A 99 2.58 -7.21 -0.87
CA ILE A 99 3.63 -7.56 0.12
C ILE A 99 3.19 -8.80 0.90
N PRO A 100 4.08 -9.80 1.11
CA PRO A 100 3.75 -10.97 1.92
C PRO A 100 3.30 -10.60 3.34
N ARG A 101 2.21 -11.21 3.82
CA ARG A 101 1.54 -10.89 5.10
C ARG A 101 2.45 -10.91 6.33
N ILE A 102 3.51 -11.73 6.33
CA ILE A 102 4.46 -11.78 7.45
C ILE A 102 5.14 -10.43 7.71
N PHE A 103 5.25 -9.58 6.68
CA PHE A 103 5.84 -8.26 6.80
C PHE A 103 4.85 -7.17 7.21
N TRP A 104 3.53 -7.45 7.23
CA TRP A 104 2.51 -6.42 7.48
C TRP A 104 2.53 -5.84 8.90
N ALA A 105 3.14 -6.54 9.86
CA ALA A 105 3.36 -5.99 11.19
C ALA A 105 4.21 -4.70 11.17
N ILE A 106 5.05 -4.54 10.13
CA ILE A 106 5.94 -3.39 9.94
C ILE A 106 5.54 -2.60 8.69
N LEU A 107 5.07 -3.28 7.65
CA LEU A 107 4.70 -2.76 6.34
C LEU A 107 3.19 -2.85 6.11
N SER A 108 2.42 -2.12 6.91
CA SER A 108 0.96 -2.12 6.79
C SER A 108 0.52 -1.52 5.44
N PRO A 109 -0.20 -2.29 4.58
CA PRO A 109 -0.65 -1.81 3.26
C PRO A 109 -1.60 -0.62 3.35
N THR A 110 -2.39 -0.52 4.42
CA THR A 110 -3.36 0.56 4.63
C THR A 110 -2.87 1.65 5.57
N GLY A 111 -1.64 1.51 6.08
CA GLY A 111 -0.98 2.54 6.89
C GLY A 111 -0.08 3.41 6.01
N LEU A 112 1.21 3.40 6.32
CA LEU A 112 2.26 4.15 5.64
C LEU A 112 2.29 3.92 4.11
N LEU A 113 1.90 2.72 3.67
CA LEU A 113 2.05 2.30 2.28
C LEU A 113 0.80 2.53 1.42
N LEU A 114 -0.25 3.16 1.95
CA LEU A 114 -1.53 3.27 1.25
C LEU A 114 -1.43 4.03 -0.08
N ILE A 115 -0.85 5.23 -0.06
CA ILE A 115 -0.67 6.06 -1.26
C ILE A 115 0.28 5.43 -2.28
N PRO A 116 1.53 5.04 -1.93
CA PRO A 116 2.42 4.40 -2.89
C PRO A 116 1.82 3.10 -3.42
N GLY A 117 1.12 2.37 -2.56
CA GLY A 117 0.35 1.17 -2.85
C GLY A 117 -0.73 1.32 -3.89
N LEU A 118 -1.59 2.34 -3.72
CA LEU A 118 -2.64 2.69 -4.67
C LEU A 118 -2.08 2.97 -6.08
N ILE A 119 -1.02 3.79 -6.16
CA ILE A 119 -0.35 4.12 -7.43
C ILE A 119 0.31 2.88 -8.03
N HIS A 120 0.97 2.06 -7.20
CA HIS A 120 1.58 0.81 -7.63
C HIS A 120 0.54 -0.14 -8.18
N ASP A 121 -0.51 -0.50 -7.45
CA ASP A 121 -1.56 -1.42 -7.92
C ASP A 121 -2.17 -0.98 -9.26
N TYR A 122 -2.34 0.33 -9.45
CA TYR A 122 -2.84 0.90 -10.70
C TYR A 122 -1.85 0.73 -11.86
N GLY A 123 -0.63 1.23 -11.68
CA GLY A 123 0.44 1.12 -12.68
C GLY A 123 0.79 -0.33 -12.97
N TYR A 124 0.72 -1.21 -11.97
CA TYR A 124 0.96 -2.64 -12.12
C TYR A 124 -0.10 -3.32 -13.00
N ARG A 125 -1.37 -2.94 -12.78
CA ARG A 125 -2.51 -3.50 -13.49
C ARG A 125 -2.56 -3.08 -14.96
N TYR A 126 -2.25 -1.81 -15.23
CA TYR A 126 -2.44 -1.22 -16.56
C TYR A 126 -1.15 -0.93 -17.31
N ASP A 127 -0.01 -0.91 -16.62
CA ASP A 127 1.32 -0.47 -17.13
C ASP A 127 1.23 0.92 -17.78
N GLN A 128 0.49 1.79 -17.11
CA GLN A 128 0.34 3.23 -17.35
C GLN A 128 -0.41 3.85 -16.18
N ILE A 129 -0.34 5.18 -16.07
CA ILE A 129 -1.18 5.98 -15.18
C ILE A 129 -1.57 7.27 -15.90
N TRP A 130 -2.66 7.92 -15.49
CA TRP A 130 -3.05 9.19 -16.08
C TRP A 130 -2.27 10.34 -15.45
N LYS A 131 -1.93 11.35 -16.25
CA LYS A 131 -1.37 12.63 -15.80
C LYS A 131 -2.38 13.74 -16.09
N LEU A 132 -2.56 14.64 -15.13
CA LEU A 132 -3.35 15.86 -15.29
C LEU A 132 -2.53 16.91 -16.06
N GLU A 133 -3.17 17.52 -17.07
CA GLU A 133 -2.65 18.68 -17.81
C GLU A 133 -3.43 19.94 -17.42
N ASP A 134 -2.92 21.12 -17.78
CA ASP A 134 -3.43 22.43 -17.34
C ASP A 134 -4.95 22.64 -17.60
N ASP A 135 -5.47 22.09 -18.68
CA ASP A 135 -6.87 22.26 -19.11
C ASP A 135 -7.85 21.24 -18.50
N HIS A 136 -7.53 20.65 -17.34
CA HIS A 136 -8.27 19.51 -16.75
C HIS A 136 -8.39 18.29 -17.68
N GLN A 137 -7.55 18.24 -18.70
CA GLN A 137 -7.40 17.09 -19.57
C GLN A 137 -6.45 16.10 -18.92
N VAL A 138 -6.58 14.83 -19.32
CA VAL A 138 -5.65 13.78 -18.90
C VAL A 138 -4.96 13.14 -20.09
N SER A 139 -3.65 12.96 -19.93
CA SER A 139 -2.76 12.27 -20.86
C SER A 139 -2.23 10.98 -20.23
N VAL A 140 -1.74 10.07 -21.07
CA VAL A 140 -1.12 8.83 -20.60
C VAL A 140 0.30 9.11 -20.13
N TYR A 141 0.65 8.63 -18.94
CA TYR A 141 1.98 8.73 -18.35
C TYR A 141 2.58 7.35 -18.09
N ALA A 142 3.89 7.26 -18.31
CA ALA A 142 4.71 6.08 -18.00
C ALA A 142 4.23 4.75 -18.63
N GLN A 143 3.60 4.82 -19.81
CA GLN A 143 3.09 3.61 -20.47
C GLN A 143 4.21 2.69 -20.93
N GLY A 144 4.09 1.39 -20.62
CA GLY A 144 5.01 0.37 -21.12
C GLY A 144 6.37 0.34 -20.43
N ASN A 145 6.56 1.08 -19.33
CA ASN A 145 7.84 1.12 -18.61
C ASN A 145 8.13 -0.16 -17.83
N GLY A 146 7.12 -0.98 -17.58
CA GLY A 146 7.29 -2.31 -17.01
C GLY A 146 7.39 -2.34 -15.49
N LYS A 147 7.37 -3.56 -14.95
CA LYS A 147 7.33 -3.86 -13.51
C LYS A 147 8.33 -3.06 -12.67
N ALA A 148 9.60 -3.03 -13.08
CA ALA A 148 10.67 -2.42 -12.30
C ALA A 148 10.45 -0.91 -12.09
N TYR A 149 9.91 -0.23 -13.10
CA TYR A 149 9.58 1.19 -13.00
C TYR A 149 8.52 1.45 -11.93
N TRP A 150 7.45 0.64 -11.90
CA TRP A 150 6.39 0.77 -10.91
C TRP A 150 6.89 0.44 -9.49
N ASP A 151 7.76 -0.56 -9.35
CA ASP A 151 8.41 -0.89 -8.07
C ASP A 151 9.31 0.28 -7.57
N ASP A 152 9.99 0.98 -8.48
CA ASP A 152 10.77 2.18 -8.16
C ASP A 152 9.91 3.39 -7.81
N LEU A 153 8.84 3.63 -8.57
CA LEU A 153 7.88 4.69 -8.30
C LEU A 153 7.19 4.50 -6.94
N PHE A 154 6.86 3.26 -6.58
CA PHE A 154 6.34 2.92 -5.25
C PHE A 154 7.28 3.39 -4.13
N LYS A 155 8.59 3.13 -4.25
CA LYS A 155 9.59 3.60 -3.28
C LYS A 155 9.68 5.13 -3.26
N GLN A 156 9.70 5.75 -4.44
CA GLN A 156 9.81 7.21 -4.58
C GLN A 156 8.63 7.92 -3.91
N VAL A 157 7.40 7.51 -4.24
CA VAL A 157 6.19 8.04 -3.61
C VAL A 157 6.21 7.77 -2.11
N GLY A 158 6.60 6.57 -1.68
CA GLY A 158 6.75 6.27 -0.26
C GLY A 158 7.72 7.22 0.45
N ASN A 159 8.83 7.60 -0.19
CA ASN A 159 9.78 8.57 0.38
C ASN A 159 9.19 9.98 0.44
N ASN A 160 8.41 10.39 -0.57
CA ASN A 160 7.77 11.70 -0.62
C ASN A 160 6.64 11.84 0.41
N VAL A 161 5.90 10.76 0.72
CA VAL A 161 4.75 10.79 1.63
C VAL A 161 5.17 10.58 3.08
N ASN A 162 6.17 9.72 3.32
CA ASN A 162 6.43 9.18 4.65
C ASN A 162 7.82 9.52 5.20
N GLU A 163 8.77 9.89 4.33
CA GLU A 163 10.15 10.20 4.67
C GLU A 163 10.95 9.10 5.41
N VAL A 164 10.41 7.88 5.52
CA VAL A 164 11.10 6.73 6.15
C VAL A 164 11.79 5.84 5.11
N GLY A 165 12.93 6.32 4.59
CA GLY A 165 13.65 5.70 3.47
C GLY A 165 13.95 4.20 3.62
N LEU A 166 14.34 3.74 4.81
CA LEU A 166 14.64 2.33 5.06
C LEU A 166 13.38 1.45 4.92
N VAL A 167 12.25 1.89 5.47
CA VAL A 167 10.98 1.16 5.42
C VAL A 167 10.51 1.05 3.97
N ASN A 168 10.61 2.14 3.21
CA ASN A 168 10.23 2.17 1.79
C ASN A 168 11.14 1.27 0.93
N LEU A 169 12.43 1.17 1.25
CA LEU A 169 13.34 0.23 0.56
C LEU A 169 12.95 -1.23 0.81
N ILE A 170 12.65 -1.59 2.07
CA ILE A 170 12.20 -2.95 2.41
C ILE A 170 10.87 -3.25 1.70
N ALA A 171 9.95 -2.28 1.67
CA ALA A 171 8.69 -2.41 0.97
C ALA A 171 8.86 -2.58 -0.55
N LYS A 172 9.79 -1.84 -1.19
CA LYS A 172 10.18 -2.05 -2.60
C LYS A 172 10.64 -3.49 -2.83
N LEU A 173 11.52 -4.01 -1.98
CA LEU A 173 12.00 -5.39 -2.12
C LEU A 173 10.85 -6.40 -1.97
N GLY A 174 9.90 -6.14 -1.06
CA GLY A 174 8.70 -6.93 -0.88
C GLY A 174 7.83 -7.02 -2.14
N VAL A 175 7.49 -5.89 -2.75
CA VAL A 175 6.69 -5.87 -3.99
C VAL A 175 7.47 -6.44 -5.17
N ALA A 176 8.78 -6.19 -5.23
CA ALA A 176 9.63 -6.72 -6.28
C ALA A 176 9.67 -8.25 -6.29
N TRP A 177 9.73 -8.86 -5.09
CA TRP A 177 9.75 -10.30 -4.90
C TRP A 177 8.37 -10.95 -5.10
N GLY A 178 7.31 -10.35 -4.56
CA GLY A 178 5.95 -10.91 -4.61
C GLY A 178 5.18 -10.64 -5.90
N GLY A 179 5.63 -9.71 -6.74
CA GLY A 179 4.81 -9.16 -7.83
C GLY A 179 4.91 -9.89 -9.18
N GLY A 180 5.87 -10.79 -9.41
CA GLY A 180 6.14 -11.37 -10.74
C GLY A 180 4.92 -12.05 -11.39
N ASP A 181 4.34 -13.04 -10.71
CA ASP A 181 3.18 -13.78 -11.22
C ASP A 181 1.94 -12.89 -11.40
N ILE A 182 1.78 -11.89 -10.53
CA ILE A 182 0.69 -10.92 -10.57
C ILE A 182 0.83 -10.04 -11.82
N TRP A 183 2.05 -9.59 -12.12
CA TRP A 183 2.36 -8.77 -13.30
C TRP A 183 1.99 -9.49 -14.59
N ASP A 184 2.49 -10.72 -14.75
CA ASP A 184 2.23 -11.54 -15.92
C ASP A 184 0.73 -11.84 -16.06
N GLY A 185 0.04 -12.07 -14.94
CA GLY A 185 -1.41 -12.22 -14.91
C GLY A 185 -2.15 -11.00 -15.43
N HIS A 186 -1.69 -9.78 -15.11
CA HIS A 186 -2.29 -8.55 -15.64
C HIS A 186 -2.05 -8.37 -17.13
N ARG A 187 -0.82 -8.63 -17.61
CA ARG A 187 -0.50 -8.56 -19.05
C ARG A 187 -1.33 -9.54 -19.87
N LYS A 188 -1.57 -10.76 -19.36
CA LYS A 188 -2.45 -11.75 -19.98
C LYS A 188 -3.90 -11.30 -20.06
N ARG A 189 -4.42 -10.63 -19.03
CA ARG A 189 -5.79 -10.11 -19.00
C ARG A 189 -5.97 -8.86 -19.88
N ASN A 190 -4.90 -8.09 -20.09
CA ASN A 190 -4.85 -6.88 -20.91
C ASN A 190 -6.04 -5.92 -20.70
N LYS A 191 -6.43 -5.72 -19.43
CA LYS A 191 -7.49 -4.77 -19.09
C LYS A 191 -7.03 -3.36 -19.42
N GLN A 192 -7.94 -2.54 -19.93
CA GLN A 192 -7.67 -1.13 -20.20
C GLN A 192 -8.19 -0.27 -19.05
N PRO A 193 -7.46 0.77 -18.64
CA PRO A 193 -7.93 1.71 -17.64
C PRO A 193 -9.08 2.56 -18.18
N GLN A 194 -9.96 3.02 -17.29
CA GLN A 194 -10.96 4.00 -17.65
C GLN A 194 -10.34 5.40 -17.58
N LYS A 195 -10.63 6.25 -18.58
CA LYS A 195 -10.16 7.64 -18.59
C LYS A 195 -10.93 8.46 -17.53
N PRO A 196 -10.26 9.14 -16.59
CA PRO A 196 -10.89 10.06 -15.67
C PRO A 196 -11.67 11.15 -16.41
N VAL A 197 -12.83 11.51 -15.88
CA VAL A 197 -13.65 12.64 -16.34
C VAL A 197 -13.83 13.56 -15.14
N PHE A 198 -13.44 14.82 -15.32
CA PHE A 198 -13.54 15.89 -14.33
C PHE A 198 -14.81 16.73 -14.55
#